data_AF-A0A7K4AMZ2-F1
#
_entry.id   AF-A0A7K4AMZ2-F1
#
_cell.length_a   1.000
_cell.length_b   1.000
_cell.length_c   1.000
_cell.angle_alpha   90.00
_cell.angle_beta   90.00
_cell.angle_gamma   90.00
#
_symmetry.space_group_name_H-M   'P 1'
#
loop_
_entity.id
_entity.type
_entity.pdbx_description
1 polymer ?
#
loop_
_entity_poly.entity_id
_entity_poly.type
_entity_poly.pdbx_seq_one_letter_code
_entity_poly.pdbx_strand_id
1 'polypeptide(L)'
;MSTYTMVIYVAFAVFIATIFILNTTFLPRMMEAGSQVDEATEKANVPNSVANIKTDVIPTVQLLFIISVIIHAVGDGILAGVIQDGQISNGMRHSFVMLLIGFIGTRLI
;
A
#
# COMPACT_ATOMS: atom_id res chain seq x y z
N MET A 1 -4.15 27.62 7.53
CA MET A 1 -3.41 26.35 7.38
C MET A 1 -4.25 25.19 6.81
N SER A 2 -5.55 25.37 6.50
CA SER A 2 -6.42 24.30 5.96
C SER A 2 -5.92 23.65 4.66
N THR A 3 -5.26 24.42 3.79
CA THR A 3 -4.71 23.89 2.53
C THR A 3 -3.62 22.84 2.77
N TYR A 4 -2.77 23.01 3.80
CA TYR A 4 -1.73 22.03 4.12
C TYR A 4 -2.33 20.72 4.63
N THR A 5 -3.32 20.79 5.52
CA THR A 5 -4.07 19.62 5.98
C THR A 5 -4.72 18.89 4.80
N MET A 6 -5.30 19.62 3.84
CA MET A 6 -5.88 19.04 2.63
C MET A 6 -4.85 18.24 1.82
N VAL A 7 -3.62 18.75 1.65
CA VAL A 7 -2.56 18.05 0.93
C VAL A 7 -2.24 16.71 1.58
N ILE A 8 -2.23 16.62 2.92
CA ILE A 8 -2.00 15.36 3.65
C ILE A 8 -3.10 14.35 3.33
N TYR A 9 -4.37 14.78 3.33
CA TYR A 9 -5.49 13.91 2.95
C TYR A 9 -5.39 13.41 1.51
N VAL A 10 -5.00 14.28 0.57
CA VAL A 10 -4.80 13.90 -0.84
C VAL A 10 -3.64 12.92 -0.96
N ALA A 11 -2.52 13.15 -0.27
CA ALA A 11 -1.37 12.24 -0.28
C ALA A 11 -1.76 10.84 0.22
N PHE A 12 -2.53 10.77 1.31
CA PHE A 12 -3.05 9.51 1.84
C PHE A 12 -3.99 8.80 0.85
N ALA A 13 -4.88 9.54 0.18
CA ALA A 13 -5.77 8.97 -0.84
C ALA A 13 -4.98 8.43 -2.04
N VAL A 14 -3.95 9.14 -2.51
CA VAL A 14 -3.05 8.69 -3.58
C VAL A 14 -2.27 7.44 -3.16
N PHE A 15 -1.86 7.34 -1.90
CA PHE A 15 -1.23 6.14 -1.36
C PHE A 15 -2.15 4.92 -1.44
N ILE A 16 -3.41 5.05 -1.02
CA ILE A 16 -4.42 3.98 -1.16
C ILE A 16 -4.64 3.61 -2.63
N ALA A 17 -4.79 4.61 -3.51
CA ALA A 17 -4.96 4.37 -4.95
C ALA A 17 -3.77 3.60 -5.55
N THR A 18 -2.56 3.89 -5.10
CA THR A 18 -1.35 3.17 -5.52
C THR A 18 -1.38 1.71 -5.10
N ILE A 19 -1.77 1.43 -3.84
CA ILE A 19 -1.93 0.05 -3.36
C ILE A 19 -2.99 -0.69 -4.18
N PHE A 20 -4.12 -0.04 -4.47
CA PHE A 20 -5.18 -0.62 -5.29
C PHE A 20 -4.68 -0.99 -6.69
N ILE A 21 -3.95 -0.09 -7.36
CA ILE A 21 -3.36 -0.36 -8.67
C ILE A 21 -2.34 -1.51 -8.59
N LEU A 22 -1.50 -1.52 -7.55
CA LEU A 22 -0.51 -2.59 -7.33
C LEU A 22 -1.19 -3.95 -7.19
N ASN A 23 -2.25 -4.04 -6.38
CA ASN A 23 -2.94 -5.30 -6.12
C ASN A 23 -3.76 -5.79 -7.34
N THR A 24 -4.47 -4.90 -8.02
CA THR A 24 -5.34 -5.27 -9.13
C THR A 24 -4.60 -5.49 -10.45
N THR A 25 -3.49 -4.79 -10.68
CA THR A 25 -2.81 -4.76 -11.98
C THR A 25 -1.40 -5.35 -11.90
N PHE A 26 -0.56 -4.87 -10.97
CA PHE A 26 0.86 -5.25 -10.97
C PHE A 26 1.11 -6.66 -10.41
N LEU A 27 0.58 -6.98 -9.24
CA LEU A 27 0.81 -8.27 -8.59
C LEU A 27 0.33 -9.47 -9.44
N PRO A 28 -0.86 -9.44 -10.08
CA PRO A 28 -1.30 -10.52 -10.96
C PRO A 28 -0.39 -10.68 -12.17
N ARG A 29 0.06 -9.59 -12.79
CA ARG A 29 0.98 -9.65 -13.94
C ARG A 29 2.35 -10.18 -13.55
N MET A 30 2.79 -9.92 -12.32
CA MET A 30 4.01 -10.50 -11.78
C MET A 30 3.86 -12.02 -11.55
N MET A 31 2.68 -12.48 -11.11
CA MET A 31 2.39 -13.91 -11.00
C MET A 31 2.37 -14.60 -12.36
N GLU A 32 1.69 -14.02 -13.35
CA GLU A 32 1.66 -14.54 -14.73
C GLU A 32 3.07 -14.63 -15.30
N ALA A 33 3.87 -13.56 -15.18
CA ALA A 33 5.26 -13.56 -15.64
C ALA A 33 6.11 -14.61 -14.92
N GLY A 34 5.92 -14.80 -13.61
CA GLY A 34 6.61 -15.83 -12.83
C GLY A 34 6.32 -17.24 -13.35
N SER A 35 5.04 -17.54 -13.57
CA SER A 35 4.62 -18.86 -14.09
C SER A 35 5.19 -19.16 -15.49
N GLN A 36 5.23 -18.16 -16.37
CA GLN A 36 5.79 -18.32 -17.72
C GLN A 36 7.30 -18.60 -17.70
N VAL A 37 8.03 -17.97 -16.79
CA VAL A 37 9.47 -18.20 -16.63
C VAL A 37 9.73 -19.58 -16.02
N ASP A 38 8.96 -20.01 -15.03
CA ASP A 38 9.09 -21.35 -14.45
C ASP A 38 8.81 -22.44 -15.51
N GLU A 39 7.74 -22.30 -16.31
CA GLU A 39 7.43 -23.23 -17.41
C GLU A 39 8.53 -23.27 -18.49
N ALA A 40 9.09 -22.12 -18.87
CA ALA A 40 10.15 -22.04 -19.86
C ALA A 40 11.45 -22.70 -19.36
N THR A 41 11.74 -22.55 -18.06
CA THR A 41 12.93 -23.10 -17.42
C THR A 41 12.83 -24.63 -17.26
N GLU A 42 11.64 -25.14 -16.93
CA GLU A 42 11.36 -26.58 -16.87
C GLU A 42 11.52 -27.23 -18.25
N LYS A 43 11.00 -26.61 -19.32
CA LYS A 43 11.14 -27.11 -20.71
C LYS A 43 12.57 -27.08 -21.23
N ALA A 44 13.39 -26.13 -20.76
CA ALA A 44 14.76 -25.95 -21.21
C ALA A 44 15.79 -26.79 -20.43
N ASN A 45 15.38 -27.45 -19.33
CA ASN A 45 16.27 -28.20 -18.42
C ASN A 45 17.46 -27.35 -17.92
N VAL A 46 17.28 -26.03 -17.87
CA VAL A 46 18.27 -25.05 -17.42
C VAL A 46 18.07 -24.85 -15.92
N PRO A 47 19.13 -24.87 -15.09
CA PRO A 47 18.99 -24.64 -13.65
C PRO A 47 18.32 -23.28 -13.37
N ASN A 48 17.38 -23.30 -12.42
CA ASN A 48 16.38 -22.26 -12.06
C ASN A 48 16.93 -20.88 -11.61
N SER A 49 18.19 -20.56 -11.90
CA SER A 49 18.94 -19.46 -11.28
C SER A 49 18.94 -18.15 -12.06
N VAL A 50 18.43 -18.10 -13.30
CA VAL A 50 18.63 -16.92 -14.18
C VAL A 50 17.51 -15.87 -14.08
N ALA A 51 16.29 -16.25 -13.67
CA ALA A 51 15.17 -15.31 -13.57
C ALA A 51 14.03 -15.79 -12.64
N ASN A 52 14.31 -16.17 -11.39
CA ASN A 52 13.23 -16.58 -10.48
C ASN A 52 12.48 -15.36 -9.91
N ILE A 53 11.24 -15.15 -10.37
CA ILE A 53 10.31 -14.20 -9.76
C ILE A 53 9.73 -14.87 -8.52
N LYS A 54 10.06 -14.34 -7.33
CA LYS A 54 9.56 -14.87 -6.06
C LYS A 54 8.10 -14.51 -5.85
N THR A 55 7.18 -15.24 -6.48
CA THR A 55 5.74 -15.04 -6.36
C THR A 55 5.21 -15.41 -4.97
N ASP A 56 5.90 -16.27 -4.22
CA ASP A 56 5.53 -16.70 -2.86
C ASP A 56 5.51 -15.55 -1.82
N VAL A 57 6.21 -14.44 -2.07
CA VAL A 57 6.25 -13.32 -1.12
C VAL A 57 5.05 -12.38 -1.26
N ILE A 58 4.23 -12.55 -2.32
CA ILE A 58 3.10 -11.67 -2.64
C ILE A 58 2.10 -11.55 -1.48
N PRO A 59 1.68 -12.63 -0.79
CA PRO A 59 0.78 -12.52 0.35
C PRO A 59 1.37 -11.70 1.50
N THR A 60 2.67 -11.84 1.75
CA THR A 60 3.40 -11.05 2.76
C THR A 60 3.42 -9.57 2.38
N VAL A 61 3.65 -9.26 1.10
CA VAL A 61 3.62 -7.88 0.59
C VAL A 61 2.21 -7.28 0.73
N GLN A 62 1.16 -8.04 0.42
CA GLN A 62 -0.22 -7.59 0.61
C GLN A 62 -0.51 -7.28 2.09
N LEU A 63 -0.08 -8.13 3.02
CA LEU A 63 -0.19 -7.86 4.47
C LEU A 63 0.55 -6.57 4.87
N LEU A 64 1.77 -6.38 4.35
CA LEU A 64 2.56 -5.18 4.62
C LEU A 64 1.84 -3.92 4.13
N PHE A 65 1.16 -3.94 2.99
CA PHE A 65 0.35 -2.80 2.55
C PHE A 65 -0.72 -2.42 3.56
N ILE A 66 -1.42 -3.40 4.16
CA ILE A 66 -2.43 -3.13 5.19
C ILE A 66 -1.80 -2.46 6.41
N ILE A 67 -0.68 -3.00 6.89
CA ILE A 67 0.04 -2.46 8.06
C ILE A 67 0.55 -1.05 7.75
N SER A 68 1.08 -0.82 6.54
CA SER A 68 1.52 0.49 6.09
C SER A 68 0.38 1.51 6.04
N VAL A 69 -0.82 1.14 5.60
CA VAL A 69 -2.01 2.03 5.64
C VAL A 69 -2.32 2.46 7.07
N ILE A 70 -2.27 1.53 8.04
CA ILE A 70 -2.54 1.84 9.45
C ILE A 70 -1.50 2.83 9.99
N ILE A 71 -0.21 2.55 9.78
CA ILE A 71 0.89 3.41 10.25
C ILE A 71 0.81 4.79 9.62
N HIS A 72 0.57 4.85 8.31
CA HIS A 72 0.47 6.09 7.55
C HIS A 72 -0.73 6.93 8.03
N ALA A 73 -1.91 6.33 8.18
CA ALA A 73 -3.11 7.01 8.66
C ALA A 73 -2.94 7.61 10.07
N VAL A 74 -2.27 6.87 10.97
CA VAL A 74 -2.01 7.36 12.32
C VAL A 74 -1.00 8.50 12.29
N GLY A 75 0.14 8.30 11.64
CA GLY A 75 1.23 9.28 11.60
C GLY A 75 0.80 10.60 10.95
N ASP A 76 0.22 10.53 9.76
CA ASP A 76 -0.20 11.71 9.00
C ASP A 76 -1.40 12.42 9.63
N GLY A 77 -2.30 11.67 10.27
CA GLY A 77 -3.41 12.27 11.01
C GLY A 77 -2.93 13.07 12.22
N ILE A 78 -1.92 12.58 12.96
CA ILE A 78 -1.32 13.33 14.07
C ILE A 78 -0.66 14.59 13.53
N LEU A 79 0.14 14.44 12.47
CA LEU A 79 0.83 15.56 11.81
C LEU A 79 -0.16 16.63 11.31
N ALA A 80 -1.28 16.21 10.71
CA ALA A 80 -2.34 17.09 10.24
C ALA A 80 -2.93 17.96 11.37
N GLY A 81 -3.18 17.39 12.55
CA GLY A 81 -3.69 18.15 13.68
C GLY A 81 -2.67 19.12 14.28
N VAL A 82 -1.39 18.73 14.32
CA VAL A 82 -0.31 19.62 14.77
C VAL A 82 -0.12 20.80 13.82
N ILE A 83 -0.20 20.58 12.51
CA ILE A 83 -0.08 21.67 11.51
C ILE A 83 -1.30 22.60 11.54
N GLN A 84 -2.48 22.07 11.82
CA GLN A 84 -3.70 22.87 11.82
C GLN A 84 -3.79 23.79 13.04
N ASP A 85 -3.69 23.22 14.25
CA ASP A 85 -4.00 23.90 15.51
C ASP A 85 -2.89 23.76 16.57
N GLY A 86 -1.77 23.10 16.25
CA GLY A 86 -0.66 22.86 17.18
C GLY A 86 -0.94 21.78 18.23
N GLN A 87 -2.12 21.15 18.21
CA GLN A 87 -2.56 20.21 19.24
C GLN A 87 -2.66 18.78 18.72
N ILE A 88 -2.01 17.86 19.44
CA ILE A 88 -2.08 16.41 19.17
C ILE A 88 -3.52 15.88 19.33
N SER A 89 -4.33 16.47 20.21
CA SER A 89 -5.73 16.07 20.42
C SER A 89 -6.58 16.18 19.15
N ASN A 90 -6.41 17.25 18.38
CA ASN A 90 -7.06 17.37 17.06
C ASN A 90 -6.46 16.40 16.04
N GLY A 91 -5.17 16.09 16.15
CA GLY A 91 -4.50 15.09 15.31
C GLY A 91 -5.14 13.71 15.43
N MET A 92 -5.51 13.31 16.65
CA MET A 92 -6.21 12.03 16.88
C MET A 92 -7.54 11.94 16.12
N ARG A 93 -8.27 13.07 15.95
CA ARG A 93 -9.51 13.10 15.16
C ARG A 93 -9.21 12.89 13.67
N HIS A 94 -8.17 13.53 13.16
CA HIS A 94 -7.73 13.33 11.78
C HIS A 94 -7.22 11.91 11.53
N SER A 95 -6.42 11.35 12.44
CA SER A 95 -5.96 9.96 12.39
C SER A 95 -7.11 8.98 12.38
N PHE A 96 -8.16 9.23 13.18
CA PHE A 96 -9.35 8.39 13.19
C PHE A 96 -10.08 8.43 11.84
N VAL A 97 -10.27 9.61 11.25
CA VAL A 97 -10.88 9.74 9.92
C VAL A 97 -10.04 9.05 8.85
N MET A 98 -8.72 9.24 8.85
CA MET A 98 -7.82 8.58 7.91
C MET A 98 -7.80 7.06 8.09
N LEU A 99 -7.86 6.56 9.33
CA LEU A 99 -7.98 5.12 9.60
C LEU A 99 -9.29 4.56 9.06
N LEU A 100 -10.38 5.31 9.15
CA LEU A 100 -11.69 4.89 8.64
C LEU A 100 -11.67 4.84 7.09
N ILE A 101 -11.09 5.84 6.45
CA ILE A 101 -10.87 5.86 4.99
C ILE A 101 -9.96 4.71 4.59
N GLY A 102 -8.85 4.52 5.31
CA GLY A 102 -7.92 3.41 5.12
C GLY A 102 -8.63 2.08 5.22
N PHE A 103 -9.39 1.83 6.28
CA PHE A 103 -10.15 0.60 6.48
C PHE A 103 -11.12 0.30 5.33
N ILE A 104 -11.84 1.31 4.83
CA ILE A 104 -12.72 1.16 3.67
C ILE A 104 -11.89 0.87 2.40
N GLY A 105 -10.80 1.62 2.19
CA GLY A 105 -9.91 1.48 1.04
C GLY A 105 -9.26 0.10 0.97
N THR A 106 -8.75 -0.42 2.09
CA THR A 106 -8.12 -1.74 2.15
C THR A 106 -9.10 -2.88 1.95
N ARG A 107 -10.41 -2.66 2.10
CA ARG A 107 -11.43 -3.66 1.80
C ARG A 107 -11.74 -3.78 0.31
N LEU A 108 -11.37 -2.78 -0.48
CA LEU A 108 -11.45 -2.79 -1.95
C LEU A 108 -10.21 -3.42 -2.61
N ILE A 109 -9.18 -3.72 -1.83
CA ILE A 109 -7.88 -4.30 -2.23
C ILE A 109 -7.92 -5.81 -2.01
#